data_AF-A0A2A6HJJ5-F1
#
_entry.id   AF-A0A2A6HJJ5-F1
#
_cell.length_a   1.000
_cell.length_b   1.000
_cell.length_c   1.000
_cell.angle_alpha   90.00
_cell.angle_beta   90.00
_cell.angle_gamma   90.00
#
_symmetry.space_group_name_H-M   'P 1'
#
loop_
_entity.id
_entity.type
_entity.pdbx_description
1 polymer ?
#
loop_
_entity_poly.entity_id
_entity_poly.type
_entity_poly.pdbx_seq_one_letter_code
_entity_poly.pdbx_strand_id
1 'polypeptide(L)'
;MSKIRFVIAGGHMRGEILGQIENNPQKSELENIRDWVERRYGGWITKHMSDASPWTFVSVDFETTDKGEKECVFYLDFENPNDEDAFIRNVGGKIIPSEVPDDE
;
A
#
# COMPACT_ATOMS: atom_id res chain seq x y z
N MET A 1 -3.42 9.84 13.37
CA MET A 1 -2.86 8.82 12.48
C MET A 1 -4.01 8.18 11.75
N SER A 2 -4.00 8.26 10.43
CA SER A 2 -5.01 7.66 9.57
C SER A 2 -4.37 6.56 8.73
N LYS A 3 -5.13 5.48 8.49
CA LYS A 3 -4.65 4.31 7.75
C LYS A 3 -5.36 4.21 6.42
N ILE A 4 -4.57 4.16 5.37
CA ILE A 4 -5.06 3.96 4.01
C ILE A 4 -4.87 2.51 3.63
N ARG A 5 -5.92 1.91 3.05
CA ARG A 5 -5.82 0.65 2.32
C ARG A 5 -5.79 0.92 0.84
N PHE A 6 -4.78 0.38 0.18
CA PHE A 6 -4.64 0.46 -1.26
C PHE A 6 -4.62 -0.93 -1.87
N VAL A 7 -5.41 -1.12 -2.94
CA VAL A 7 -5.42 -2.37 -3.71
C VAL A 7 -4.45 -2.23 -4.87
N ILE A 8 -3.46 -3.11 -4.94
CA ILE A 8 -2.55 -3.16 -6.08
C ILE A 8 -3.31 -3.69 -7.28
N ALA A 9 -3.44 -2.86 -8.32
CA ALA A 9 -4.12 -3.28 -9.54
C ALA A 9 -3.46 -4.55 -10.12
N GLY A 10 -4.29 -5.50 -10.54
CA GLY A 10 -3.85 -6.80 -11.05
C GLY A 10 -2.82 -6.72 -12.19
N GLY A 11 -2.81 -5.63 -12.96
CA GLY A 11 -1.80 -5.37 -13.99
C GLY A 11 -0.39 -5.18 -13.45
N HIS A 12 -0.22 -4.46 -12.34
CA HIS A 12 1.09 -4.30 -11.68
C HIS A 12 1.54 -5.62 -11.04
N MET A 13 0.58 -6.33 -10.43
CA MET A 13 0.77 -7.66 -9.88
C MET A 13 1.30 -8.66 -10.92
N ARG A 14 0.66 -8.71 -12.09
CA ARG A 14 1.01 -9.62 -13.19
C ARG A 14 2.27 -9.24 -13.96
N GLY A 15 2.68 -7.98 -13.92
CA GLY A 15 3.83 -7.47 -14.67
C GLY A 15 5.05 -7.23 -13.78
N GLU A 16 5.05 -6.09 -13.09
CA GLU A 16 6.22 -5.58 -12.37
C GLU A 16 6.55 -6.42 -11.12
N ILE A 17 5.53 -6.78 -10.33
CA ILE A 17 5.70 -7.52 -9.08
C ILE A 17 6.12 -8.96 -9.36
N LEU A 18 5.43 -9.65 -10.27
CA LEU A 18 5.80 -11.00 -10.70
C LEU A 18 7.23 -11.04 -11.23
N GLY A 19 7.59 -10.09 -12.10
CA GLY A 19 8.98 -9.95 -12.55
C GLY A 19 9.95 -9.70 -11.40
N GLN A 20 9.60 -8.90 -10.41
CA GLN A 20 10.44 -8.66 -9.23
C GLN A 20 10.64 -9.93 -8.40
N ILE A 21 9.59 -10.73 -8.22
CA ILE A 21 9.64 -12.04 -7.53
C ILE A 21 10.53 -13.01 -8.31
N GLU A 22 10.36 -13.11 -9.62
CA GLU A 22 11.16 -13.98 -10.49
C GLU A 22 12.64 -13.59 -10.49
N ASN A 23 12.96 -12.30 -10.43
CA ASN A 23 14.34 -11.81 -10.35
C ASN A 23 14.94 -11.93 -8.95
N ASN A 24 14.12 -12.04 -7.90
CA ASN A 24 14.55 -12.15 -6.51
C ASN A 24 13.89 -13.35 -5.81
N PRO A 25 14.14 -14.59 -6.27
CA PRO A 25 13.51 -15.79 -5.73
C PRO A 25 13.98 -16.12 -4.29
N GLN A 26 14.98 -15.38 -3.80
CA GLN A 26 15.57 -15.53 -2.47
C GLN A 26 14.74 -14.79 -1.40
N LYS A 27 13.89 -13.86 -1.82
CA LYS A 27 12.99 -13.08 -0.97
C LYS A 27 11.58 -13.68 -1.03
N SER A 28 10.82 -13.54 0.04
CA SER A 28 9.41 -13.93 0.04
C SER A 28 8.60 -13.06 -0.92
N GLU A 29 7.46 -13.55 -1.41
CA GLU A 29 6.55 -12.75 -2.25
C GLU A 29 6.16 -11.43 -1.58
N LEU A 30 5.80 -11.46 -0.30
CA LEU A 30 5.48 -10.27 0.48
C LEU A 30 6.65 -9.29 0.59
N GLU A 31 7.89 -9.77 0.73
CA GLU A 31 9.06 -8.90 0.77
C GLU A 31 9.33 -8.22 -0.58
N ASN A 32 9.15 -8.96 -1.67
CA ASN A 32 9.27 -8.40 -3.02
C ASN A 32 8.19 -7.35 -3.28
N ILE A 33 6.95 -7.61 -2.87
CA ILE A 33 5.86 -6.66 -3.02
C ILE A 33 6.10 -5.43 -2.15
N ARG A 34 6.56 -5.60 -0.91
CA ARG A 34 6.92 -4.49 -0.02
C ARG A 34 7.96 -3.58 -0.67
N ASP A 35 9.06 -4.16 -1.16
CA ASP A 35 10.14 -3.42 -1.82
C ASP A 35 9.62 -2.66 -3.05
N TRP A 36 8.75 -3.31 -3.85
CA TRP A 36 8.07 -2.66 -4.97
C TRP A 36 7.18 -1.48 -4.52
N VAL A 37 6.37 -1.65 -3.47
CA VAL A 37 5.48 -0.61 -2.93
C VAL A 37 6.29 0.57 -2.40
N GLU A 38 7.34 0.32 -1.62
CA GLU A 38 8.21 1.37 -1.09
C GLU A 38 8.92 2.14 -2.23
N ARG A 39 9.39 1.43 -3.25
CA ARG A 39 10.04 2.05 -4.41
C ARG A 39 9.07 2.87 -5.26
N ARG A 40 7.87 2.35 -5.51
CA ARG A 40 6.87 2.96 -6.39
C ARG A 40 6.17 4.11 -5.70
N TYR A 41 5.55 3.83 -4.56
CA TYR A 41 4.71 4.78 -3.83
C TYR A 41 5.51 5.58 -2.83
N GLY A 42 6.48 4.99 -2.12
CA GLY A 42 7.32 5.75 -1.19
C GLY A 42 8.16 6.82 -1.90
N GLY A 43 8.72 6.47 -3.07
CA GLY A 43 9.39 7.43 -3.94
C GLY A 43 8.44 8.54 -4.45
N TRP A 44 7.21 8.18 -4.80
CA TRP A 44 6.20 9.16 -5.23
C TRP A 44 5.78 10.10 -4.10
N ILE A 45 5.44 9.57 -2.92
CA ILE A 45 5.07 10.34 -1.73
C ILE A 45 6.18 11.32 -1.38
N THR A 46 7.42 10.84 -1.27
CA THR A 46 8.57 11.70 -0.94
C THR A 46 8.78 12.82 -1.97
N LYS A 47 8.52 12.54 -3.26
CA LYS A 47 8.75 13.49 -4.35
C LYS A 47 7.61 14.49 -4.55
N HIS A 48 6.36 14.06 -4.39
CA HIS A 48 5.17 14.86 -4.68
C HIS A 48 4.53 15.45 -3.43
N MET A 49 4.88 14.93 -2.27
CA MET A 49 4.39 15.36 -0.96
C MET A 49 5.58 15.70 -0.08
N SER A 50 6.44 16.61 -0.55
CA SER A 50 7.64 17.02 0.18
C SER A 50 7.33 17.72 1.51
N ASP A 51 6.12 18.27 1.65
CA ASP A 51 5.57 18.82 2.89
C ASP A 51 4.72 17.81 3.67
N ALA A 52 4.54 16.58 3.16
CA ALA A 52 3.78 15.58 3.91
C ALA A 52 4.51 15.24 5.20
N SER A 53 3.71 15.14 6.25
CA SER A 53 4.12 14.63 7.56
C SER A 53 4.67 13.21 7.41
N PRO A 54 5.46 12.71 8.39
CA PRO A 54 6.02 11.36 8.30
C PRO A 54 4.93 10.35 7.94
N TRP A 55 5.20 9.60 6.87
CA TRP A 55 4.39 8.48 6.43
C TRP A 55 5.12 7.20 6.78
N THR A 56 4.37 6.17 7.15
CA THR A 56 4.92 4.87 7.53
C THR A 56 4.28 3.79 6.68
N PHE A 57 5.10 2.98 6.02
CA PHE A 57 4.61 1.73 5.42
C PHE A 57 4.27 0.75 6.55
N VAL A 58 3.00 0.36 6.64
CA VAL A 58 2.50 -0.50 7.73
C VAL A 58 2.73 -1.96 7.38
N SER A 59 2.14 -2.42 6.27
CA SER A 59 2.21 -3.82 5.84
C SER A 59 1.72 -4.00 4.40
N VAL A 60 2.03 -5.17 3.84
CA VAL A 60 1.44 -5.71 2.62
C VAL A 60 0.78 -7.04 2.96
N ASP A 61 -0.39 -7.30 2.38
CA ASP A 61 -1.15 -8.53 2.61
C ASP A 61 -1.88 -8.98 1.33
N PHE A 62 -2.45 -10.18 1.37
CA PHE A 62 -3.29 -10.73 0.32
C PHE A 62 -4.71 -10.92 0.85
N GLU A 63 -5.63 -10.09 0.37
CA GLU A 63 -7.03 -10.20 0.74
C GLU A 63 -7.80 -10.96 -0.33
N THR A 64 -8.82 -11.70 0.11
CA THR A 64 -9.76 -12.37 -0.79
C THR A 64 -11.01 -11.52 -0.89
N THR A 65 -11.37 -11.11 -2.10
CA THR A 65 -12.60 -10.36 -2.36
C THR A 65 -13.84 -11.23 -2.14
N ASP A 66 -15.02 -10.60 -2.03
CA ASP A 66 -16.32 -11.28 -2.02
C ASP A 66 -16.53 -12.23 -3.22
N LYS A 67 -15.79 -12.02 -4.32
CA LYS A 67 -15.83 -12.86 -5.52
C LYS A 67 -14.88 -14.07 -5.45
N GLY A 68 -14.12 -14.23 -4.38
CA GLY A 68 -13.10 -15.27 -4.22
C GLY A 68 -11.77 -14.96 -4.93
N GLU A 69 -11.60 -13.76 -5.47
CA GLU A 69 -10.36 -13.34 -6.14
C GLU A 69 -9.35 -12.86 -5.10
N LYS A 70 -8.11 -13.37 -5.15
CA LYS A 70 -7.00 -12.86 -4.33
C LYS A 70 -6.48 -11.56 -4.91
N GLU A 71 -6.60 -10.49 -4.14
CA GLU A 71 -6.01 -9.19 -4.43
C GLU A 71 -4.89 -8.92 -3.44
N CYS A 72 -3.83 -8.27 -3.90
CA CYS A 72 -2.80 -7.81 -3.00
C CYS A 72 -3.06 -6.37 -2.60
N VAL A 73 -2.93 -6.13 -1.31
CA VAL A 73 -3.19 -4.85 -0.69
C VAL A 73 -1.99 -4.41 0.12
N PHE A 74 -1.84 -3.11 0.28
CA PHE A 74 -0.90 -2.56 1.22
C PHE A 74 -1.52 -1.45 2.04
N TYR A 75 -0.92 -1.23 3.19
CA TYR A 75 -1.38 -0.31 4.21
C TYR A 75 -0.32 0.76 4.46
N LEU A 76 -0.74 2.02 4.39
CA LEU A 76 0.09 3.17 4.73
C LEU A 76 -0.54 3.91 5.90
N ASP A 77 0.29 4.36 6.82
CA ASP A 77 -0.09 5.25 7.91
C ASP A 77 0.44 6.65 7.60
N PHE A 78 -0.45 7.63 7.68
CA PHE A 78 -0.10 9.04 7.56
C PHE A 78 -0.34 9.71 8.91
N GLU A 79 0.67 10.44 9.38
CA GLU A 79 0.55 11.21 10.62
C GLU A 79 -0.49 12.33 10.48
N ASN A 80 -0.52 12.98 9.30
CA ASN A 80 -1.45 14.06 8.98
C ASN A 80 -2.54 13.59 7.99
N PRO A 81 -3.83 13.72 8.35
CA PRO A 81 -4.95 13.28 7.52
C PRO A 81 -5.10 14.06 6.21
N ASN A 82 -4.52 15.26 6.09
CA ASN A 82 -4.55 16.02 4.83
C ASN A 82 -3.65 15.37 3.76
N ASP A 83 -2.54 14.75 4.17
CA ASP A 83 -1.62 14.05 3.27
C ASP A 83 -2.24 12.75 2.76
N GLU A 84 -3.04 12.09 3.60
CA GLU A 84 -3.86 10.95 3.19
C GLU A 84 -4.84 11.31 2.07
N ASP A 85 -5.60 12.40 2.22
CA ASP A 85 -6.58 12.82 1.22
C ASP A 85 -5.88 13.19 -0.11
N ALA A 86 -4.72 13.86 -0.03
CA ALA A 86 -3.90 14.14 -1.19
C ALA A 86 -3.39 12.85 -1.87
N PHE A 87 -3.02 11.83 -1.11
CA PHE A 87 -2.51 10.57 -1.65
C PHE A 87 -3.62 9.84 -2.40
N ILE A 88 -4.80 9.74 -1.80
CA ILE A 88 -5.95 9.07 -2.39
C ILE A 88 -6.43 9.78 -3.65
N ARG A 89 -6.43 11.11 -3.66
CA ARG A 89 -6.81 11.88 -4.86
C ARG A 89 -5.87 11.66 -6.04
N ASN A 90 -4.59 11.43 -5.79
CA ASN A 90 -3.59 11.30 -6.85
C ASN A 90 -3.35 9.85 -7.28
N VAL A 91 -3.33 8.93 -6.31
CA VAL A 91 -2.93 7.54 -6.52
C VAL A 91 -4.15 6.61 -6.56
N GLY A 92 -5.26 7.02 -5.93
CA GLY A 92 -6.41 6.17 -5.63
C GLY A 92 -6.29 5.55 -4.25
N GLY A 93 -7.29 4.75 -3.85
CA GLY A 93 -7.28 4.02 -2.58
C GLY A 93 -8.55 4.22 -1.76
N LYS A 94 -8.67 3.47 -0.67
CA LYS A 94 -9.80 3.56 0.25
C LYS A 94 -9.26 3.86 1.65
N ILE A 95 -9.75 4.95 2.25
CA ILE A 95 -9.51 5.23 3.68
C ILE A 95 -10.13 4.10 4.48
N ILE A 96 -9.35 3.49 5.36
CA ILE A 96 -9.92 2.64 6.38
C ILE A 96 -10.09 3.49 7.63
N PRO A 97 -11.32 3.61 8.17
CA PRO A 97 -11.48 4.22 9.48
C PRO A 97 -10.56 3.46 10.45
N SER A 98 -9.63 4.18 11.07
CA SER A 98 -8.70 3.61 12.05
C SER A 98 -9.40 3.35 13.39
N GLU A 99 -10.66 2.89 13.34
CA GLU A 99 -11.40 2.35 14.46
C GLU A 99 -10.68 1.07 14.88
N VAL A 100 -9.90 1.21 15.95
CA VAL A 100 -9.75 0.14 16.92
C VAL A 100 -11.15 -0.44 17.17
N PRO A 101 -11.38 -1.76 17.04
CA PRO A 101 -12.45 -2.34 17.81
C PRO A 101 -12.08 -2.08 19.28
N ASP A 102 -12.72 -1.07 19.86
CA ASP A 102 -12.99 -1.02 21.30
C ASP A 102 -13.89 -2.23 21.57
N ASP A 103 -13.29 -3.43 21.62
CA ASP A 103 -13.94 -4.60 22.17
C ASP A 103 -13.86 -4.47 23.69
N GLU A 104 -15.04 -4.42 24.30
CA GLU A 104 -15.41 -4.18 25.70
C GLU A 104 -14.53 -4.82 26.79
#